data_AF-A0A5K1FS08-F1
#
_entry.id   AF-A0A5K1FS08-F1
#
_cell.length_a   1.000
_cell.length_b   1.000
_cell.length_c   1.000
_cell.angle_alpha   90.00
_cell.angle_beta   90.00
_cell.angle_gamma   90.00
#
_symmetry.space_group_name_H-M   'P 1'
#
loop_
_entity.id
_entity.type
_entity.pdbx_description
1 polymer ?
#
loop_
_entity_poly.entity_id
_entity_poly.type
_entity_poly.pdbx_seq_one_letter_code
_entity_poly.pdbx_strand_id
1 'polypeptide(L)' 'ASFSDVDEKGLQHMVLCRVIMGNMEQVPLGSAQFCPSSDSFDSGVDDIRNPRRYVIWGTHMNTHIHPEYVVSFKVPPVE' A
#
# COMPACT_ATOMS: atom_id res chain seq x y z
N ALA A 1 10.64 -2.84 -9.42
CA ALA A 1 10.38 -3.80 -8.32
C ALA A 1 11.52 -3.69 -7.32
N SER A 2 11.51 -2.63 -6.50
CA SER A 2 12.59 -2.30 -5.56
C SER A 2 12.12 -2.29 -4.09
N PHE A 3 10.90 -2.78 -3.84
CA PHE A 3 10.28 -2.79 -2.51
C PHE A 3 9.95 -4.22 -2.02
N SER A 4 10.22 -5.23 -2.84
CA SER A 4 10.09 -6.64 -2.47
C SER A 4 11.49 -7.22 -2.36
N ASP A 5 11.84 -7.71 -1.18
CA ASP A 5 13.13 -8.34 -0.94
C ASP A 5 13.27 -9.64 -1.73
N VAL A 6 14.52 -9.95 -2.09
CA VAL A 6 14.87 -11.19 -2.79
C VAL A 6 15.17 -12.27 -1.76
N ASP A 7 14.45 -13.39 -1.84
CA ASP A 7 14.66 -14.53 -0.95
C ASP A 7 15.92 -15.36 -1.34
N GLU A 8 16.22 -16.39 -0.54
CA GLU A 8 17.37 -17.29 -0.77
C GLU A 8 17.32 -18.04 -2.11
N LYS A 9 16.14 -18.10 -2.76
CA LYS A 9 15.92 -18.77 -4.06
C LYS A 9 15.90 -17.78 -5.22
N GLY A 10 16.17 -16.50 -4.97
CA GLY A 10 16.16 -15.44 -5.96
C GLY A 10 14.75 -14.99 -6.37
N LEU A 11 13.72 -15.27 -5.56
CA LEU A 11 12.33 -14.86 -5.79
C LEU A 11 12.01 -13.58 -5.02
N GLN A 12 11.12 -12.77 -5.59
CA GLN A 12 10.44 -11.67 -4.92
C GLN A 12 8.97 -12.03 -4.73
N HIS A 13 8.39 -11.51 -3.65
CA HIS A 13 6.99 -11.74 -3.31
C HIS A 13 6.23 -10.42 -3.18
N MET A 14 5.03 -10.38 -3.75
CA MET A 14 4.07 -9.30 -3.57
C MET A 14 2.74 -9.87 -3.13
N VAL A 15 2.02 -9.15 -2.28
CA VAL A 15 0.68 -9.52 -1.84
C VAL A 15 -0.33 -8.65 -2.57
N LEU A 16 -1.28 -9.27 -3.25
CA LEU A 16 -2.46 -8.58 -3.76
C LEU A 16 -3.53 -8.59 -2.66
N CYS A 17 -3.98 -7.39 -2.27
CA CYS A 17 -4.96 -7.20 -1.21
C CYS A 17 -6.25 -6.61 -1.77
N ARG A 18 -7.37 -7.01 -1.19
CA ARG A 18 -8.60 -6.20 -1.22
C ARG A 18 -8.53 -5.19 -0.08
N VAL A 19 -8.81 -3.93 -0.38
CA VAL A 19 -8.71 -2.86 0.62
C VAL A 19 -10.00 -2.05 0.63
N ILE A 20 -10.55 -1.83 1.82
CA ILE A 20 -11.66 -0.90 2.03
C ILE A 20 -11.06 0.51 2.12
N MET A 21 -11.28 1.33 1.10
CA MET A 21 -10.70 2.67 1.05
C MET A 21 -11.56 3.73 1.77
N GLY A 22 -12.88 3.58 1.76
CA GLY A 22 -13.77 4.57 2.37
C GLY A 22 -13.60 5.98 1.78
N ASN A 23 -13.77 7.00 2.61
CA ASN A 23 -13.51 8.38 2.24
C ASN A 23 -12.01 8.69 2.32
N MET A 24 -11.39 8.90 1.15
CA MET A 24 -9.95 9.11 1.04
C MET A 24 -9.59 10.58 1.21
N GLU A 25 -8.53 10.86 1.97
CA GLU A 25 -7.86 12.16 1.98
C GLU A 25 -6.58 12.15 1.14
N GLN A 26 -6.26 13.28 0.51
CA GLN A 26 -5.00 13.41 -0.19
C GLN A 26 -3.85 13.62 0.81
N VAL A 27 -2.88 12.71 0.82
CA VAL A 27 -1.69 12.74 1.68
C VAL A 27 -0.44 12.99 0.82
N PRO A 28 0.20 14.16 0.93
CA PRO A 28 1.41 14.47 0.18
C PRO A 28 2.55 13.49 0.49
N LEU A 29 3.36 13.19 -0.54
CA LEU A 29 4.60 12.43 -0.33
C LEU A 29 5.52 13.16 0.66
N GLY A 30 6.00 12.44 1.67
CA GLY A 30 6.81 13.01 2.74
C GLY A 30 6.02 13.63 3.90
N SER A 31 4.69 13.48 3.91
CA SER A 31 3.87 13.88 5.06
C SER A 31 4.29 13.16 6.34
N ALA A 32 4.25 13.87 7.46
CA ALA A 32 4.48 13.33 8.81
C ALA A 32 3.19 12.79 9.46
N GLN A 33 2.09 12.75 8.71
CA GLN A 33 0.79 12.29 9.19
C GLN A 33 0.81 10.79 9.51
N PHE A 34 0.25 10.42 10.67
CA PHE A 34 0.22 9.04 11.18
C PHE A 34 -1.21 8.51 11.46
N CYS A 35 -2.22 9.38 11.34
CA CYS A 35 -3.64 9.08 11.48
C CYS A 35 -4.44 9.99 10.53
N PRO A 36 -5.76 9.80 10.36
CA PRO A 36 -6.56 10.69 9.54
C PRO A 36 -6.44 12.16 9.99
N SER A 37 -6.54 13.12 9.05
CA SER A 37 -6.52 14.55 9.41
C SER A 37 -7.81 15.00 10.11
N SER A 38 -8.88 14.23 9.95
CA SER A 38 -10.15 14.37 10.67
C SER A 38 -10.93 13.06 10.67
N ASP A 39 -11.91 12.95 11.56
CA ASP A 39 -12.80 11.78 11.66
C ASP A 39 -13.66 11.53 10.39
N SER A 40 -13.62 12.45 9.42
CA SER A 40 -14.32 12.28 8.15
C SER A 40 -13.59 11.39 7.15
N PHE A 41 -12.31 11.04 7.40
CA PHE A 41 -11.48 10.28 6.47
C PHE A 41 -11.10 8.91 7.01
N ASP A 42 -11.14 7.92 6.13
CA ASP A 42 -10.87 6.51 6.46
C ASP A 42 -9.46 6.09 6.06
N SER A 43 -8.92 6.65 4.97
CA SER A 43 -7.61 6.30 4.40
C SER A 43 -6.95 7.45 3.63
N GLY A 44 -5.67 7.31 3.32
CA GLY A 44 -4.89 8.28 2.57
C GLY A 44 -4.59 7.85 1.13
N VAL A 45 -4.44 8.82 0.23
CA VAL A 45 -4.08 8.63 -1.18
C VAL A 45 -3.15 9.73 -1.68
N ASP A 46 -2.23 9.43 -2.60
CA ASP A 46 -1.29 10.44 -3.13
C ASP A 46 -1.93 11.44 -4.11
N ASP A 47 -2.84 10.96 -4.97
CA ASP A 47 -3.66 11.78 -5.86
C ASP A 47 -5.08 11.21 -5.94
N ILE A 48 -6.11 12.03 -5.68
CA ILE A 48 -7.51 11.59 -5.64
C ILE A 48 -8.02 11.14 -7.02
N ARG A 49 -7.52 11.73 -8.10
CA ARG A 49 -8.00 11.48 -9.47
C ARG A 49 -7.25 10.33 -10.14
N ASN A 50 -5.94 10.23 -9.88
CA ASN A 50 -5.09 9.19 -10.46
C ASN A 50 -4.18 8.57 -9.38
N PRO A 51 -4.76 7.74 -8.51
CA PRO A 51 -4.05 7.21 -7.35
C PRO A 51 -2.97 6.20 -7.73
N ARG A 52 -1.78 6.35 -7.14
CA ARG A 52 -0.65 5.41 -7.33
C ARG A 52 -0.17 4.82 -6.01
N ARG A 53 -0.47 5.45 -4.88
CA ARG A 53 -0.10 5.00 -3.54
C ARG A 53 -1.25 5.24 -2.58
N TYR A 54 -1.51 4.24 -1.75
CA TYR A 54 -2.55 4.27 -0.74
C TYR A 54 -1.93 4.09 0.64
N VAL A 55 -2.53 4.72 1.65
CA VAL A 55 -2.12 4.62 3.05
C VAL A 55 -3.32 4.17 3.87
N ILE A 56 -3.20 3.02 4.51
CA ILE A 56 -4.16 2.56 5.53
C ILE A 56 -3.55 2.85 6.89
N TRP A 57 -4.29 3.61 7.71
CA TRP A 57 -3.84 3.97 9.05
C TRP A 57 -3.72 2.72 9.92
N GLY A 58 -2.76 2.73 10.86
CA GLY A 58 -2.47 1.56 11.70
C GLY A 58 -3.69 1.05 12.49
N THR A 59 -4.59 1.96 12.87
CA THR A 59 -5.87 1.65 13.55
C THR A 59 -6.85 0.82 12.69
N HIS A 60 -6.70 0.85 11.37
CA HIS A 60 -7.61 0.19 10.42
C HIS A 60 -6.97 -1.00 9.68
N MET A 61 -5.67 -1.25 9.88
CA MET A 61 -4.91 -2.27 9.13
C MET A 61 -5.57 -3.65 9.17
N ASN A 62 -6.04 -4.11 10.34
CA ASN A 62 -6.60 -5.46 10.51
C ASN A 62 -8.05 -5.59 10.06
N THR A 63 -8.75 -4.48 9.84
CA THR A 63 -10.17 -4.47 9.47
C THR A 63 -10.38 -4.08 8.01
N HIS A 64 -9.45 -3.34 7.42
CA HIS A 64 -9.58 -2.78 6.07
C HIS A 64 -8.70 -3.47 5.02
N ILE A 65 -7.77 -4.34 5.42
CA ILE A 65 -6.91 -5.08 4.49
C ILE A 65 -7.24 -6.56 4.55
N HIS A 66 -7.61 -7.12 3.40
CA HIS A 66 -7.75 -8.56 3.20
C HIS A 66 -6.69 -9.04 2.19
N PRO A 67 -5.60 -9.69 2.64
CA PRO A 67 -4.64 -10.34 1.75
C PRO A 67 -5.32 -11.46 0.96
N GLU A 68 -5.39 -11.31 -0.36
CA GLU A 68 -6.13 -12.24 -1.22
C GLU A 68 -5.21 -13.23 -1.93
N TYR A 69 -4.10 -12.74 -2.50
CA TYR A 69 -3.16 -13.57 -3.25
C TYR A 69 -1.71 -13.18 -2.98
N VAL A 70 -0.81 -14.14 -3.17
CA VAL A 70 0.65 -13.92 -3.20
C VAL A 70 1.14 -14.16 -4.63
N VAL A 71 1.84 -13.18 -5.17
CA VAL A 71 2.51 -13.25 -6.48
C VAL A 71 4.01 -13.41 -6.24
N SER A 72 4.54 -14.54 -6.69
CA SER A 72 5.97 -14.86 -6.61
C SER A 72 6.61 -14.78 -7.99
N PHE A 73 7.66 -14.00 -8.13
CA PHE A 73 8.29 -13.75 -9.44
C PHE A 73 9.79 -13.54 -9.33
N LYS A 74 10.50 -13.65 -10.46
CA LYS A 74 11.90 -13.24 -10.58
C LYS A 74 11.99 -12.02 -11.47
N VAL A 75 12.83 -11.07 -11.11
CA VAL A 75 13.13 -9.90 -11.94
C VAL A 75 14.45 -10.18 -12.66
N PRO A 76 14.51 -10.00 -13.99
CA PRO A 76 15.77 -10.09 -14.71
C PRO A 76 16.81 -9.10 -14.14
N PRO A 77 18.11 -9.40 -14.21
CA PRO A 77 19.15 -8.42 -13.90
C PRO A 77 18.94 -7.14 -14.72
N VAL A 78 19.15 -5.98 -14.10
CA VAL A 78 19.21 -4.71 -14.83
C VAL A 78 20.60 -4.65 -15.48
N GLU A 79 20.65 -4.62 -16.82
CA GLU A 79 21.89 -4.34 -17.57
C GLU A 79 22.37 -2.90 -17.39
#